data_AF-A0A9E3MNU3-F1
#
_entry.id   AF-A0A9E3MNU3-F1
#
_cell.length_a   1.000
_cell.length_b   1.000
_cell.length_c   1.000
_cell.angle_alpha   90.00
_cell.angle_beta   90.00
_cell.angle_gamma   90.00
#
_symmetry.space_group_name_H-M   'P 1'
#
loop_
_entity.id
_entity.type
_entity.pdbx_description
1 polymer ?
#
loop_
_entity_poly.entity_id
_entity_poly.type
_entity_poly.pdbx_seq_one_letter_code
_entity_poly.pdbx_strand_id
1 'polypeptide(L)'
;GDQGLMFGYACDETPELMPAPIYYAHRLVERQAQLRKDGRLPFLRPDAKSQVTMRYVDGKPHSIDTVVLSSQHAPEMSDGAKMKPEFTEAVIEEIIKPVLPAEWLKDTRYLVNPTGRFVVGGPQGDCGLTGRKIIVDTYGGACPHGGGAFSGKDPTKVDRSAAYAARYVAKNIVKAGLARQCQIQVAYAIGVARPMNVTVYTEGTGVIPDAKIAELVNELFDLRPKGIIQMLDLLRPIYAKTAAYGHFGREEPEFSWERTDKVQALRAAAGL
;
A
#
# COMPACT_ATOMS: atom_id res chain seq x y z
N GLY A 1 15.20 -17.75 -8.19
CA GLY A 1 16.33 -17.18 -7.42
C GLY A 1 16.33 -17.63 -5.97
N ASP A 2 15.15 -17.90 -5.42
CA ASP A 2 14.93 -18.49 -4.09
C ASP A 2 13.59 -19.24 -4.14
N GLN A 3 13.25 -20.02 -3.12
CA GLN A 3 11.87 -20.39 -2.84
C GLN A 3 11.12 -19.19 -2.26
N GLY A 4 9.78 -19.19 -2.37
CA GLY A 4 8.99 -18.21 -1.65
C GLY A 4 7.54 -18.17 -2.09
N LEU A 5 6.73 -17.52 -1.27
CA LEU A 5 5.33 -17.23 -1.54
C LEU A 5 5.13 -15.71 -1.57
N MET A 6 4.29 -15.22 -2.47
CA MET A 6 4.00 -13.79 -2.63
C MET A 6 2.50 -13.60 -2.77
N PHE A 7 2.03 -12.46 -2.26
CA PHE A 7 0.62 -12.09 -2.31
C PHE A 7 0.42 -10.78 -3.07
N GLY A 8 -0.66 -10.76 -3.84
CA GLY A 8 -1.23 -9.60 -4.51
C GLY A 8 -2.63 -9.35 -4.01
N TYR A 9 -3.04 -8.08 -3.90
CA TYR A 9 -4.39 -7.75 -3.48
C TYR A 9 -4.89 -6.47 -4.16
N ALA A 10 -6.20 -6.43 -4.42
CA ALA A 10 -6.94 -5.25 -4.81
C ALA A 10 -8.39 -5.34 -4.33
N CYS A 11 -9.00 -4.18 -4.06
CA CYS A 11 -10.42 -4.06 -3.73
C CYS A 11 -10.99 -2.74 -4.28
N ASP A 12 -12.32 -2.58 -4.28
CA ASP A 12 -13.01 -1.40 -4.80
C ASP A 12 -13.24 -0.28 -3.77
N GLU A 13 -12.50 -0.29 -2.65
CA GLU A 13 -12.68 0.65 -1.53
C GLU A 13 -12.13 2.06 -1.81
N THR A 14 -11.15 2.18 -2.71
CA THR A 14 -10.48 3.44 -3.07
C THR A 14 -10.30 3.55 -4.58
N PRO A 15 -10.13 4.76 -5.14
CA PRO A 15 -9.91 4.94 -6.59
C PRO A 15 -8.73 4.14 -7.15
N GLU A 16 -7.67 3.98 -6.36
CA GLU A 16 -6.44 3.26 -6.70
C GLU A 16 -6.52 1.75 -6.41
N LEU A 17 -7.72 1.26 -6.08
CA LEU A 17 -8.02 -0.14 -5.82
C LEU A 17 -7.21 -0.74 -4.67
N MET A 18 -7.05 0.02 -3.60
CA MET A 18 -6.37 -0.36 -2.36
C MET A 18 -7.34 -0.44 -1.17
N PRO A 19 -7.02 -1.24 -0.12
CA PRO A 19 -7.75 -1.17 1.14
C PRO A 19 -7.67 0.25 1.72
N ALA A 20 -8.81 0.80 2.14
CA ALA A 20 -8.88 2.19 2.57
C ALA A 20 -7.94 2.55 3.75
N PRO A 21 -7.80 1.73 4.82
CA PRO A 21 -6.97 2.11 5.97
C PRO A 21 -5.50 2.36 5.61
N ILE A 22 -4.89 1.47 4.82
CA ILE A 22 -3.48 1.61 4.43
C ILE A 22 -3.29 2.74 3.44
N TYR A 23 -4.22 2.89 2.50
CA TYR A 23 -4.20 3.98 1.52
C TYR A 23 -4.15 5.34 2.24
N TYR A 24 -5.09 5.59 3.15
CA TYR A 24 -5.14 6.85 3.87
C TYR A 24 -4.00 7.02 4.87
N ALA A 25 -3.53 5.94 5.52
CA ALA A 25 -2.34 6.01 6.36
C ALA A 25 -1.12 6.51 5.56
N HIS A 26 -0.91 6.03 4.33
CA HIS A 26 0.15 6.53 3.45
C HIS A 26 -0.02 8.00 3.09
N ARG A 27 -1.23 8.39 2.65
CA ARG A 27 -1.50 9.77 2.25
C ARG A 27 -1.26 10.77 3.37
N LEU A 28 -1.52 10.40 4.63
CA LEU A 28 -1.26 11.25 5.79
C LEU A 28 0.24 11.56 5.98
N VAL A 29 1.10 10.53 5.94
CA VAL A 29 2.57 10.75 6.10
C VAL A 29 3.21 11.36 4.85
N GLU A 30 2.64 11.16 3.68
CA GLU A 30 3.04 11.87 2.46
C GLU A 30 2.70 13.36 2.56
N ARG A 31 1.49 13.71 3.02
CA ARG A 31 1.08 15.10 3.26
C ARG A 31 1.94 15.77 4.34
N GLN A 32 2.25 15.07 5.44
CA GLN A 32 3.20 15.55 6.44
C GLN A 32 4.55 15.91 5.81
N ALA A 33 5.08 15.03 4.96
CA ALA A 33 6.36 15.25 4.31
C ALA A 33 6.30 16.40 3.28
N GLN A 34 5.18 16.55 2.57
CA GLN A 34 4.94 17.65 1.64
C GLN A 34 5.02 19.01 2.35
N LEU A 35 4.19 19.21 3.38
CA LEU A 35 4.11 20.49 4.13
C LEU A 35 5.42 20.85 4.83
N ARG A 36 6.18 19.83 5.25
CA ARG A 36 7.52 20.01 5.80
C ARG A 36 8.50 20.46 4.73
N LYS A 37 8.50 19.82 3.56
CA LYS A 37 9.48 20.08 2.49
C LYS A 37 9.25 21.40 1.77
N ASP A 38 7.99 21.84 1.64
CA ASP A 38 7.65 23.12 1.03
C ASP A 38 7.62 24.29 2.03
N GLY A 39 7.81 24.02 3.31
CA GLY A 39 7.98 25.04 4.35
C GLY A 39 6.67 25.60 4.91
N ARG A 40 5.49 25.10 4.50
CA ARG A 40 4.20 25.55 5.05
C ARG A 40 4.06 25.24 6.55
N LEU A 41 4.60 24.12 7.00
CA LEU A 41 4.72 23.78 8.43
C LEU A 41 6.20 23.59 8.79
N PRO A 42 6.97 24.68 8.96
CA PRO A 42 8.43 24.63 9.07
C PRO A 42 8.92 24.00 10.39
N PHE A 43 8.05 23.88 11.38
CA PHE A 43 8.35 23.21 12.65
C PHE A 43 8.34 21.68 12.54
N LEU A 44 7.85 21.09 11.44
CA LEU A 44 7.85 19.64 11.24
C LEU A 44 9.25 19.11 11.00
N ARG A 45 9.55 17.94 11.57
CA ARG A 45 10.79 17.20 11.33
C ARG A 45 10.52 15.88 10.57
N PRO A 46 11.56 15.18 10.07
CA PRO A 46 11.36 14.08 9.11
C PRO A 46 10.62 12.84 9.62
N ASP A 47 10.71 12.50 10.91
CA ASP A 47 10.13 11.26 11.45
C ASP A 47 8.63 11.45 11.75
N ALA A 48 7.77 10.65 11.12
CA ALA A 48 6.33 10.68 11.31
C ALA A 48 5.69 9.31 11.13
N LYS A 49 4.57 9.08 11.82
CA LYS A 49 3.82 7.82 11.83
C LYS A 49 2.32 8.15 11.80
N SER A 50 1.57 7.40 11.01
CA SER A 50 0.11 7.50 10.94
C SER A 50 -0.53 6.15 11.21
N GLN A 51 -1.76 6.18 11.74
CA GLN A 51 -2.63 5.02 11.86
C GLN A 51 -4.08 5.49 11.67
N VAL A 52 -4.86 4.72 10.91
CA VAL A 52 -6.27 4.99 10.65
C VAL A 52 -7.08 3.76 11.08
N THR A 53 -7.96 3.94 12.05
CA THR A 53 -8.92 2.92 12.48
C THR A 53 -10.27 3.23 11.84
N MET A 54 -10.78 2.31 11.03
CA MET A 54 -12.04 2.50 10.29
C MET A 54 -13.12 1.54 10.76
N ARG A 55 -14.37 1.98 10.73
CA ARG A 55 -15.55 1.13 10.89
C ARG A 55 -15.98 0.64 9.52
N TYR A 56 -16.22 -0.67 9.44
CA TYR A 56 -16.77 -1.32 8.25
C TYR A 56 -18.23 -1.72 8.52
N VAL A 57 -19.08 -1.52 7.51
CA VAL A 57 -20.48 -1.98 7.50
C VAL A 57 -20.66 -2.76 6.20
N ASP A 58 -21.15 -4.00 6.28
CA ASP A 58 -21.38 -4.89 5.13
C ASP A 58 -20.16 -5.02 4.20
N GLY A 59 -18.97 -5.12 4.81
CA GLY A 59 -17.70 -5.28 4.08
C GLY A 59 -17.23 -4.02 3.33
N LYS A 60 -17.78 -2.84 3.64
CA LYS A 60 -17.35 -1.56 3.05
C LYS A 60 -16.91 -0.56 4.11
N PRO A 61 -15.90 0.29 3.81
CA PRO A 61 -15.55 1.41 4.68
C PRO A 61 -16.75 2.34 4.87
N HIS A 62 -17.08 2.64 6.13
CA HIS A 62 -18.23 3.47 6.48
C HIS A 62 -17.82 4.79 7.13
N SER A 63 -16.96 4.75 8.13
CA SER A 63 -16.49 5.96 8.84
C SER A 63 -15.12 5.72 9.50
N ILE A 64 -14.45 6.81 9.90
CA ILE A 64 -13.18 6.75 10.61
C ILE A 64 -13.44 6.94 12.11
N ASP A 65 -13.10 5.92 12.89
CA ASP A 65 -13.24 5.95 14.35
C ASP A 65 -12.11 6.76 14.99
N THR A 66 -10.86 6.47 14.63
CA THR A 66 -9.68 7.09 15.24
C THR A 66 -8.58 7.33 14.20
N VAL A 67 -7.98 8.51 14.24
CA VAL A 67 -6.75 8.84 13.52
C VAL A 67 -5.66 9.12 14.54
N VAL A 68 -4.55 8.38 14.44
CA VAL A 68 -3.33 8.67 15.19
C VAL A 68 -2.31 9.27 14.23
N LEU A 69 -1.75 10.42 14.57
CA LEU A 69 -0.64 11.00 13.83
C LEU A 69 0.42 11.49 14.81
N SER A 70 1.56 10.79 14.81
CA SER A 70 2.74 11.20 15.55
C SER A 70 3.74 11.82 14.59
N SER A 71 4.09 13.09 14.79
CA SER A 71 5.10 13.79 13.99
C SER A 71 6.16 14.42 14.88
N GLN A 72 7.41 14.16 14.50
CA GLN A 72 8.56 14.83 15.06
C GLN A 72 8.48 16.34 14.77
N HIS A 73 8.94 17.16 15.72
CA HIS A 73 8.80 18.61 15.65
C HIS A 73 9.98 19.37 16.28
N ALA A 74 10.04 20.66 15.97
CA ALA A 74 10.89 21.62 16.63
C ALA A 74 10.49 21.77 18.13
N PRO A 75 11.46 21.86 19.06
CA PRO A 75 11.20 21.80 20.50
C PRO A 75 10.25 22.87 21.03
N GLU A 76 10.07 23.97 20.29
CA GLU A 76 9.19 25.09 20.59
C GLU A 76 7.70 24.72 20.49
N MET A 77 7.35 23.60 19.84
CA MET A 77 5.96 23.12 19.70
C MET A 77 5.47 22.29 20.89
N SER A 78 6.24 22.22 21.98
CA SER A 78 5.85 21.52 23.20
C SER A 78 6.32 22.25 24.46
N ASP A 79 5.51 22.19 25.51
CA ASP A 79 5.80 22.73 26.84
C ASP A 79 6.06 21.55 27.80
N GLY A 80 7.34 21.26 28.04
CA GLY A 80 7.75 20.05 28.74
C GLY A 80 7.30 18.80 27.97
N ALA A 81 6.49 17.95 28.59
CA ALA A 81 5.95 16.74 27.96
C ALA A 81 4.70 17.00 27.10
N LYS A 82 4.06 18.18 27.20
CA LYS A 82 2.76 18.43 26.54
C LYS A 82 2.95 19.09 25.18
N MET A 83 2.16 18.68 24.20
CA MET A 83 2.09 19.40 22.92
C MET A 83 1.36 20.72 23.06
N LYS A 84 1.81 21.73 22.32
CA LYS A 84 1.08 23.00 22.22
C LYS A 84 -0.19 22.85 21.38
N PRO A 85 -1.28 23.56 21.70
CA PRO A 85 -2.53 23.49 20.95
C PRO A 85 -2.36 23.80 19.46
N GLU A 86 -1.51 24.77 19.12
CA GLU A 86 -1.30 25.20 17.72
C GLU A 86 -0.63 24.10 16.88
N PHE A 87 0.18 23.23 17.51
CA PHE A 87 0.73 22.05 16.83
C PHE A 87 -0.38 21.06 16.48
N THR A 88 -1.22 20.74 17.46
CA THR A 88 -2.31 19.78 17.30
C THR A 88 -3.32 20.26 16.27
N GLU A 89 -3.70 21.54 16.33
CA GLU A 89 -4.58 22.17 15.36
C GLU A 89 -3.99 22.12 13.95
N ALA A 90 -2.74 22.55 13.77
CA ALA A 90 -2.09 22.52 12.46
C ALA A 90 -2.02 21.09 11.87
N VAL A 91 -1.71 20.08 12.68
CA VAL A 91 -1.72 18.68 12.22
C VAL A 91 -3.13 18.25 11.79
N ILE A 92 -4.17 18.62 12.54
CA ILE A 92 -5.54 18.23 12.21
C ILE A 92 -6.02 18.95 10.94
N GLU A 93 -5.88 20.27 10.88
CA GLU A 93 -6.44 21.09 9.80
C GLU A 93 -5.63 21.02 8.49
N GLU A 94 -4.30 20.89 8.55
CA GLU A 94 -3.46 20.95 7.34
C GLU A 94 -3.06 19.57 6.82
N ILE A 95 -3.05 18.54 7.68
CA ILE A 95 -2.64 17.18 7.33
C ILE A 95 -3.84 16.22 7.34
N ILE A 96 -4.58 16.13 8.44
CA ILE A 96 -5.59 15.07 8.60
C ILE A 96 -6.84 15.34 7.76
N LYS A 97 -7.51 16.48 7.98
CA LYS A 97 -8.77 16.82 7.28
C LYS A 97 -8.63 16.95 5.77
N PRO A 98 -7.54 17.51 5.19
CA PRO A 98 -7.41 17.61 3.74
C PRO A 98 -7.16 16.28 3.02
N VAL A 99 -6.73 15.25 3.76
CA VAL A 99 -6.38 13.93 3.21
C VAL A 99 -7.54 12.96 3.29
N LEU A 100 -8.35 13.03 4.36
CA LEU A 100 -9.40 12.05 4.64
C LEU A 100 -10.75 12.54 4.10
N PRO A 101 -11.62 11.64 3.58
CA PRO A 101 -12.94 12.03 3.10
C PRO A 101 -13.76 12.66 4.23
N ALA A 102 -14.27 13.87 4.00
CA ALA A 102 -14.97 14.65 5.02
C ALA A 102 -16.22 13.91 5.55
N GLU A 103 -16.87 13.14 4.71
CA GLU A 103 -18.04 12.33 5.04
C GLU A 103 -17.75 11.21 6.05
N TRP A 104 -16.49 10.78 6.16
CA TRP A 104 -16.05 9.75 7.10
C TRP A 104 -15.58 10.31 8.45
N LEU A 105 -15.35 11.63 8.53
CA LEU A 105 -14.86 12.33 9.72
C LEU A 105 -15.99 12.75 10.67
N LYS A 106 -16.85 11.81 11.04
CA LYS A 106 -17.98 12.03 11.97
C LYS A 106 -17.62 11.46 13.34
N ASP A 107 -17.58 12.30 14.36
CA ASP A 107 -17.20 11.94 15.74
C ASP A 107 -15.83 11.24 15.84
N THR A 108 -14.94 11.53 14.89
CA THR A 108 -13.61 10.92 14.81
C THR A 108 -12.72 11.40 15.94
N ARG A 109 -12.02 10.46 16.59
CA ARG A 109 -11.01 10.77 17.59
C ARG A 109 -9.67 11.08 16.91
N TYR A 110 -9.12 12.25 17.20
CA TYR A 110 -7.80 12.65 16.73
C TYR A 110 -6.79 12.51 17.88
N LEU A 111 -5.81 11.62 17.71
CA LEU A 111 -4.71 11.41 18.64
C LEU A 111 -3.41 11.93 18.02
N VAL A 112 -3.13 13.22 18.22
CA VAL A 112 -1.92 13.86 17.72
C VAL A 112 -0.83 13.83 18.79
N ASN A 113 0.31 13.19 18.49
CA ASN A 113 1.42 12.99 19.43
C ASN A 113 0.92 12.56 20.84
N PRO A 114 0.21 11.42 20.98
CA PRO A 114 -0.46 11.06 22.22
C PRO A 114 0.49 10.82 23.41
N THR A 115 1.77 10.52 23.14
CA THR A 115 2.83 10.40 24.16
C THR A 115 3.41 11.76 24.56
N GLY A 116 2.98 12.85 23.92
CA GLY A 116 3.50 14.18 24.11
C GLY A 116 4.68 14.53 23.21
N ARG A 117 5.69 15.21 23.79
CA ARG A 117 6.87 15.73 23.09
C ARG A 117 7.59 14.66 22.25
N PHE A 118 7.91 15.01 21.00
CA PHE A 118 8.59 14.17 20.01
C PHE A 118 9.63 14.99 19.23
N VAL A 119 10.75 15.31 19.89
CA VAL A 119 11.81 16.16 19.31
C VAL A 119 12.98 15.34 18.76
N VAL A 120 13.37 14.29 19.50
CA VAL A 120 14.40 13.32 19.08
C VAL A 120 13.70 12.21 18.30
N GLY A 121 14.19 11.91 17.10
CA GLY A 121 13.62 10.92 16.20
C GLY A 121 14.64 10.49 15.15
N GLY A 122 14.21 9.69 14.18
CA GLY A 122 15.11 9.09 13.18
C GLY A 122 16.13 8.14 13.81
N PRO A 123 17.28 7.90 13.13
CA PRO A 123 18.27 6.91 13.57
C PRO A 123 18.86 7.13 14.98
N GLN A 124 18.82 8.38 15.47
CA GLN A 124 19.23 8.72 16.84
C GLN A 124 18.26 8.12 17.89
N GLY A 125 16.97 8.05 17.56
CA GLY A 125 15.92 7.58 18.45
C GLY A 125 15.62 6.08 18.34
N ASP A 126 15.76 5.50 17.14
CA ASP A 126 15.51 4.08 16.90
C ASP A 126 16.32 3.56 15.70
N CYS A 127 16.82 2.33 15.80
CA CYS A 127 17.63 1.72 14.74
C CYS A 127 16.74 1.24 13.59
N GLY A 128 17.01 1.74 12.37
CA GLY A 128 16.31 1.34 11.15
C GLY A 128 17.03 0.24 10.38
N LEU A 129 16.30 -0.75 9.88
CA LEU A 129 16.84 -1.79 8.99
C LEU A 129 15.94 -1.96 7.76
N THR A 130 16.56 -2.27 6.62
CA THR A 130 15.88 -2.62 5.37
C THR A 130 14.93 -3.80 5.59
N GLY A 131 13.70 -3.71 5.07
CA GLY A 131 12.73 -4.80 5.15
C GLY A 131 12.00 -4.94 6.49
N ARG A 132 12.06 -3.94 7.38
CA ARG A 132 11.32 -3.94 8.66
C ARG A 132 9.98 -3.21 8.60
N LYS A 133 9.46 -2.97 7.40
CA LYS A 133 8.19 -2.28 7.13
C LYS A 133 7.36 -2.97 6.03
N ILE A 134 7.55 -4.27 5.81
CA ILE A 134 6.89 -5.02 4.70
C ILE A 134 5.36 -4.95 4.67
N ILE A 135 4.69 -4.83 5.81
CA ILE A 135 3.23 -4.65 5.87
C ILE A 135 2.83 -3.22 5.49
N VAL A 136 3.64 -2.23 5.85
CA VAL A 136 3.49 -0.84 5.41
C VAL A 136 3.83 -0.72 3.92
N ASP A 137 4.80 -1.48 3.41
CA ASP A 137 5.14 -1.47 1.98
C ASP A 137 4.00 -2.04 1.10
N THR A 138 3.07 -2.81 1.70
CA THR A 138 2.04 -3.57 0.99
C THR A 138 0.61 -3.12 1.32
N TYR A 139 -0.15 -3.94 2.05
CA TYR A 139 -1.60 -3.82 2.15
C TYR A 139 -2.08 -3.51 3.58
N GLY A 140 -1.17 -3.13 4.48
CA GLY A 140 -1.50 -2.73 5.85
C GLY A 140 -2.21 -3.79 6.67
N GLY A 141 -2.02 -5.07 6.32
CA GLY A 141 -2.66 -6.21 6.99
C GLY A 141 -4.00 -6.64 6.41
N ALA A 142 -4.50 -5.98 5.36
CA ALA A 142 -5.74 -6.37 4.69
C ALA A 142 -5.65 -7.72 3.95
N CYS A 143 -4.44 -8.14 3.58
CA CYS A 143 -4.19 -9.48 3.06
C CYS A 143 -2.93 -10.10 3.71
N PRO A 144 -2.73 -11.42 3.59
CA PRO A 144 -1.51 -12.10 4.04
C PRO A 144 -0.26 -11.58 3.34
N HIS A 145 0.90 -11.85 3.93
CA HIS A 145 2.19 -11.44 3.38
C HIS A 145 3.16 -12.63 3.30
N GLY A 146 3.98 -12.65 2.25
CA GLY A 146 4.90 -13.75 1.95
C GLY A 146 6.21 -13.77 2.75
N GLY A 147 6.49 -12.70 3.47
CA GLY A 147 7.69 -12.50 4.29
C GLY A 147 8.86 -11.81 3.58
N GLY A 148 8.93 -11.88 2.25
CA GLY A 148 9.98 -11.25 1.46
C GLY A 148 9.92 -9.72 1.47
N ALA A 149 11.03 -9.06 1.86
CA ALA A 149 11.18 -7.61 1.71
C ALA A 149 11.44 -7.19 0.25
N PHE A 150 11.21 -5.92 -0.08
CA PHE A 150 11.39 -5.41 -1.45
C PHE A 150 12.69 -4.61 -1.65
N SER A 151 12.92 -3.59 -0.83
CA SER A 151 14.04 -2.65 -1.01
C SER A 151 15.42 -3.33 -0.96
N GLY A 152 16.32 -2.90 -1.84
CA GLY A 152 17.65 -3.49 -2.01
C GLY A 152 17.71 -4.72 -2.93
N LYS A 153 16.59 -5.17 -3.50
CA LYS A 153 16.54 -6.34 -4.40
C LYS A 153 16.33 -5.93 -5.85
N ASP A 154 17.14 -6.47 -6.75
CA ASP A 154 16.93 -6.36 -8.20
C ASP A 154 15.69 -7.22 -8.62
N PRO A 155 15.10 -6.99 -9.81
CA PRO A 155 13.84 -7.65 -10.17
C PRO A 155 13.97 -9.14 -10.50
N THR A 156 15.18 -9.73 -10.54
CA THR A 156 15.32 -11.20 -10.61
C THR A 156 14.91 -11.88 -9.31
N LYS A 157 14.79 -11.14 -8.19
CA LYS A 157 14.33 -11.66 -6.90
C LYS A 157 12.80 -11.63 -6.83
N VAL A 158 12.22 -12.83 -6.83
CA VAL A 158 10.77 -13.04 -6.90
C VAL A 158 10.01 -12.41 -5.73
N ASP A 159 10.64 -12.24 -4.56
CA ASP A 159 10.05 -11.48 -3.44
C ASP A 159 9.52 -10.11 -3.86
N ARG A 160 10.24 -9.41 -4.75
CA ARG A 160 9.83 -8.12 -5.28
C ARG A 160 9.00 -8.29 -6.54
N SER A 161 9.56 -8.94 -7.56
CA SER A 161 8.93 -8.96 -8.89
C SER A 161 7.62 -9.73 -8.90
N ALA A 162 7.53 -10.87 -8.22
CA ALA A 162 6.29 -11.64 -8.17
C ALA A 162 5.22 -11.00 -7.27
N ALA A 163 5.61 -10.28 -6.21
CA ALA A 163 4.67 -9.47 -5.43
C ALA A 163 4.08 -8.33 -6.29
N TYR A 164 4.90 -7.65 -7.09
CA TYR A 164 4.44 -6.62 -8.03
C TYR A 164 3.53 -7.22 -9.12
N ALA A 165 3.89 -8.37 -9.68
CA ALA A 165 3.05 -9.06 -10.65
C ALA A 165 1.71 -9.49 -10.04
N ALA A 166 1.71 -9.99 -8.81
CA ALA A 166 0.49 -10.38 -8.10
C ALA A 166 -0.42 -9.16 -7.85
N ARG A 167 0.14 -8.00 -7.46
CA ARG A 167 -0.60 -6.72 -7.40
C ARG A 167 -1.21 -6.37 -8.76
N TYR A 168 -0.40 -6.39 -9.81
CA TYR A 168 -0.82 -6.05 -11.17
C TYR A 168 -1.99 -6.93 -11.64
N VAL A 169 -1.91 -8.24 -11.42
CA VAL A 169 -2.98 -9.19 -11.71
C VAL A 169 -4.24 -8.86 -10.91
N ALA A 170 -4.15 -8.76 -9.58
CA ALA A 170 -5.30 -8.47 -8.71
C ALA A 170 -6.00 -7.16 -9.10
N LYS A 171 -5.22 -6.10 -9.34
CA LYS A 171 -5.72 -4.78 -9.73
C LYS A 171 -6.46 -4.83 -11.06
N ASN A 172 -5.93 -5.54 -12.05
CA ASN A 172 -6.58 -5.70 -13.35
C ASN A 172 -7.88 -6.52 -13.26
N ILE A 173 -7.92 -7.56 -12.42
CA ILE A 173 -9.14 -8.36 -12.17
C ILE A 173 -10.26 -7.49 -11.56
N VAL A 174 -9.95 -6.73 -10.51
CA VAL A 174 -10.93 -5.83 -9.86
C VAL A 174 -11.35 -4.72 -10.82
N LYS A 175 -10.41 -4.08 -11.52
CA LYS A 175 -10.74 -3.02 -12.50
C LYS A 175 -11.57 -3.54 -13.68
N ALA A 176 -11.39 -4.80 -14.08
CA ALA A 176 -12.19 -5.44 -15.12
C ALA A 176 -13.65 -5.70 -14.69
N GLY A 177 -13.96 -5.58 -13.41
CA GLY A 177 -15.28 -5.91 -12.85
C GLY A 177 -15.47 -7.42 -12.68
N LEU A 178 -14.39 -8.21 -12.65
CA LEU A 178 -14.48 -9.65 -12.41
C LEU A 178 -14.73 -9.99 -10.93
N ALA A 179 -14.35 -9.08 -10.03
CA ALA A 179 -14.60 -9.19 -8.60
C ALA A 179 -14.55 -7.80 -7.95
N ARG A 180 -15.16 -7.65 -6.77
CA ARG A 180 -14.98 -6.43 -5.94
C ARG A 180 -13.70 -6.49 -5.11
N GLN A 181 -13.29 -7.69 -4.70
CA GLN A 181 -12.06 -7.96 -3.96
C GLN A 181 -11.36 -9.14 -4.62
N CYS A 182 -10.03 -9.08 -4.73
CA CYS A 182 -9.25 -10.16 -5.30
C CYS A 182 -7.90 -10.27 -4.61
N GLN A 183 -7.64 -11.45 -4.06
CA GLN A 183 -6.33 -11.87 -3.58
C GLN A 183 -5.71 -12.87 -4.55
N ILE A 184 -4.42 -12.67 -4.84
CA ILE A 184 -3.60 -13.56 -5.65
C ILE A 184 -2.48 -14.11 -4.75
N GLN A 185 -2.28 -15.42 -4.74
CA GLN A 185 -1.08 -16.04 -4.19
C GLN A 185 -0.30 -16.71 -5.31
N VAL A 186 1.01 -16.48 -5.35
CA VAL A 186 1.95 -17.20 -6.21
C VAL A 186 3.08 -17.78 -5.38
N ALA A 187 3.51 -19.00 -5.68
CA ALA A 187 4.68 -19.60 -5.03
C ALA A 187 5.68 -20.15 -6.04
N TYR A 188 6.97 -20.06 -5.71
CA TYR A 188 8.07 -20.57 -6.53
C TYR A 188 8.91 -21.57 -5.73
N ALA A 189 9.34 -22.62 -6.41
CA ALA A 189 10.45 -23.46 -5.96
C ALA A 189 11.76 -22.88 -6.51
N ILE A 190 12.84 -22.99 -5.74
CA ILE A 190 14.15 -22.53 -6.17
C ILE A 190 14.59 -23.25 -7.47
N GLY A 191 15.07 -22.48 -8.45
CA GLY A 191 15.50 -23.02 -9.76
C GLY A 191 14.38 -23.31 -10.76
N VAL A 192 13.10 -23.22 -10.36
CA VAL A 192 11.95 -23.47 -11.24
C VAL A 192 11.38 -22.15 -11.76
N ALA A 193 11.21 -22.05 -13.08
CA ALA A 193 10.76 -20.80 -13.71
C ALA A 193 9.24 -20.60 -13.61
N ARG A 194 8.44 -21.66 -13.73
CA ARG A 194 6.98 -21.56 -13.61
C ARG A 194 6.59 -21.55 -12.13
N PRO A 195 5.58 -20.75 -11.73
CA PRO A 195 5.02 -20.86 -10.39
C PRO A 195 4.52 -22.28 -10.12
N MET A 196 4.69 -22.75 -8.88
CA MET A 196 4.14 -24.03 -8.41
C MET A 196 2.61 -23.98 -8.34
N ASN A 197 2.07 -22.83 -7.95
CA ASN A 197 0.65 -22.54 -7.95
C ASN A 197 0.40 -21.05 -8.24
N VAL A 198 -0.79 -20.79 -8.79
CA VAL A 198 -1.42 -19.47 -8.85
C VAL A 198 -2.81 -19.63 -8.26
N THR A 199 -3.02 -19.14 -7.05
CA THR A 199 -4.30 -19.24 -6.35
C THR A 199 -4.99 -17.88 -6.38
N VAL A 200 -6.23 -17.86 -6.86
CA VAL A 200 -7.10 -16.69 -6.86
C VAL A 200 -8.15 -16.89 -5.77
N TYR A 201 -8.43 -15.84 -5.01
CA TYR A 201 -9.52 -15.81 -4.04
C TYR A 201 -10.28 -14.49 -4.14
N THR A 202 -11.56 -14.54 -4.49
CA THR A 202 -12.40 -13.32 -4.65
C THR A 202 -13.32 -13.02 -3.48
N GLU A 203 -13.20 -13.79 -2.39
CA GLU A 203 -14.02 -13.62 -1.17
C GLU A 203 -15.53 -13.65 -1.45
N GLY A 204 -15.96 -14.45 -2.43
CA GLY A 204 -17.36 -14.54 -2.84
C GLY A 204 -17.88 -13.32 -3.61
N THR A 205 -17.01 -12.39 -4.00
CA THR A 205 -17.38 -11.21 -4.80
C THR A 205 -17.16 -11.39 -6.30
N GLY A 206 -16.64 -12.55 -6.73
CA GLY A 206 -16.41 -12.87 -8.13
C GLY A 206 -17.68 -13.03 -8.94
N VAL A 207 -17.68 -12.51 -10.17
CA VAL A 207 -18.79 -12.68 -11.14
C VAL A 207 -18.71 -14.01 -11.89
N ILE A 208 -17.55 -14.66 -11.85
CA ILE A 208 -17.27 -16.02 -12.34
C ILE A 208 -16.47 -16.78 -11.27
N PRO A 209 -16.43 -18.13 -11.29
CA PRO A 209 -15.72 -18.91 -10.28
C PRO A 209 -14.21 -18.59 -10.21
N ASP A 210 -13.65 -18.59 -8.99
CA ASP A 210 -12.22 -18.31 -8.74
C ASP A 210 -11.28 -19.19 -9.57
N ALA A 211 -11.62 -20.47 -9.76
CA ALA A 211 -10.87 -21.39 -10.60
C ALA A 211 -10.80 -20.92 -12.06
N LYS A 212 -11.89 -20.35 -12.59
CA LYS A 212 -11.92 -19.82 -13.96
C LYS A 212 -11.08 -18.56 -14.08
N ILE A 213 -11.12 -17.69 -13.07
CA ILE A 213 -10.23 -16.51 -13.02
C ILE A 213 -8.77 -16.96 -12.98
N ALA A 214 -8.43 -18.00 -12.22
CA ALA A 214 -7.08 -18.55 -12.16
C ALA A 214 -6.60 -19.09 -13.52
N GLU A 215 -7.47 -19.73 -14.31
CA GLU A 215 -7.16 -20.13 -15.70
C GLU A 215 -6.83 -18.91 -16.57
N LEU A 216 -7.67 -17.86 -16.53
CA LEU A 216 -7.44 -16.62 -17.27
C LEU A 216 -6.13 -15.94 -16.88
N VAL A 217 -5.78 -15.96 -15.59
CA VAL A 217 -4.50 -15.43 -15.12
C VAL A 217 -3.33 -16.18 -15.75
N ASN A 218 -3.38 -17.53 -15.77
CA ASN A 218 -2.33 -18.35 -16.36
C ASN A 218 -2.21 -18.16 -17.88
N GLU A 219 -3.29 -17.80 -18.56
CA GLU A 219 -3.31 -17.54 -20.01
C GLU A 219 -2.77 -16.14 -20.35
N LEU A 220 -3.19 -15.11 -19.61
CA LEU A 220 -2.98 -13.72 -19.98
C LEU A 220 -1.72 -13.06 -19.38
N PHE A 221 -1.14 -13.67 -18.34
CA PHE A 221 0.00 -13.13 -17.61
C PHE A 221 1.16 -14.13 -17.55
N ASP A 222 2.34 -13.72 -18.05
CA ASP A 222 3.54 -14.54 -17.92
C ASP A 222 4.19 -14.33 -16.55
N LEU A 223 3.84 -15.21 -15.60
CA LEU A 223 4.34 -15.17 -14.23
C LEU A 223 5.70 -15.89 -14.07
N ARG A 224 6.43 -16.22 -15.14
CA ARG A 224 7.83 -16.63 -14.98
C ARG A 224 8.68 -15.41 -14.60
N PRO A 225 9.76 -15.51 -13.81
CA PRO A 225 10.56 -14.35 -13.39
C PRO A 225 11.00 -13.44 -14.56
N LYS A 226 11.46 -14.03 -15.68
CA LYS A 226 11.82 -13.28 -16.89
C LYS A 226 10.59 -12.65 -17.57
N GLY A 227 9.48 -13.37 -17.61
CA GLY A 227 8.21 -12.87 -18.14
C GLY A 227 7.71 -11.66 -17.37
N ILE A 228 7.77 -11.69 -16.04
CA ILE A 228 7.41 -10.57 -15.17
C ILE A 228 8.29 -9.35 -15.45
N ILE A 229 9.61 -9.55 -15.53
CA ILE A 229 10.56 -8.46 -15.84
C ILE A 229 10.22 -7.77 -17.16
N GLN A 230 9.85 -8.54 -18.19
CA GLN A 230 9.49 -8.01 -19.50
C GLN A 230 8.10 -7.35 -19.49
N MET A 231 7.11 -8.01 -18.90
CA MET A 231 5.72 -7.54 -18.80
C MET A 231 5.62 -6.19 -18.09
N LEU A 232 6.42 -5.99 -17.04
CA LEU A 232 6.42 -4.80 -16.21
C LEU A 232 7.60 -3.86 -16.50
N ASP A 233 8.43 -4.15 -17.50
CA ASP A 233 9.61 -3.36 -17.86
C ASP A 233 10.45 -2.96 -16.62
N LEU A 234 10.96 -3.96 -15.92
CA LEU A 234 11.56 -3.75 -14.59
C LEU A 234 13.06 -3.44 -14.60
N LEU A 235 13.78 -3.63 -15.72
CA LEU A 235 15.23 -3.36 -15.77
C LEU A 235 15.54 -1.88 -15.95
N ARG A 236 15.05 -1.06 -15.02
CA ARG A 236 15.14 0.41 -15.02
C ARG A 236 15.37 0.94 -13.60
N PRO A 237 15.93 2.15 -13.44
CA PRO A 237 16.16 2.76 -12.13
C PRO A 237 14.88 3.38 -11.53
N ILE A 238 13.83 2.58 -11.35
CA ILE A 238 12.47 3.05 -11.01
C ILE A 238 12.08 2.89 -9.52
N TYR A 239 12.97 2.32 -8.70
CA TYR A 239 12.58 1.80 -7.37
C TYR A 239 12.72 2.79 -6.22
N ALA A 240 13.44 3.90 -6.38
CA ALA A 240 13.70 4.81 -5.26
C ALA A 240 12.40 5.40 -4.68
N LYS A 241 11.45 5.75 -5.56
CA LYS A 241 10.14 6.29 -5.16
C LYS A 241 9.27 5.28 -4.39
N THR A 242 9.54 3.97 -4.48
CA THR A 242 8.73 2.94 -3.79
C THR A 242 9.10 2.79 -2.32
N ALA A 243 10.32 3.20 -1.92
CA ALA A 243 10.89 2.91 -0.61
C ALA A 243 10.22 3.65 0.58
N ALA A 244 9.23 4.50 0.30
CA ALA A 244 8.36 5.14 1.26
C ALA A 244 6.96 5.32 0.65
N TYR A 245 5.95 5.46 1.51
CA TYR A 245 4.55 5.70 1.13
C TYR A 245 3.89 4.56 0.33
N GLY A 246 4.34 3.33 0.57
CA GLY A 246 3.80 2.13 -0.06
C GLY A 246 4.33 1.88 -1.48
N HIS A 247 4.48 0.60 -1.81
CA HIS A 247 4.84 0.16 -3.16
C HIS A 247 3.62 0.09 -4.10
N PHE A 248 2.41 0.03 -3.53
CA PHE A 248 1.15 -0.17 -4.23
C PHE A 248 0.18 0.99 -4.00
N GLY A 249 -0.78 1.20 -4.91
CA GLY A 249 -1.79 2.25 -4.77
C GLY A 249 -1.34 3.65 -5.17
N ARG A 250 -0.32 3.75 -6.02
CA ARG A 250 0.23 5.02 -6.53
C ARG A 250 0.40 4.90 -8.03
N GLU A 251 -0.36 5.67 -8.80
CA GLU A 251 -0.34 5.59 -10.27
C GLU A 251 0.76 6.48 -10.87
N GLU A 252 1.99 6.25 -10.42
CA GLU A 252 3.19 6.91 -10.93
C GLU A 252 3.64 6.26 -12.26
N PRO A 253 4.22 7.01 -13.21
CA PRO A 253 4.71 6.46 -14.48
C PRO A 253 5.74 5.33 -14.29
N GLU A 254 6.51 5.36 -13.22
CA GLU A 254 7.48 4.33 -12.87
C GLU A 254 6.85 3.00 -12.46
N PHE A 255 5.62 3.00 -11.93
CA PHE A 255 5.00 1.85 -11.28
C PHE A 255 4.11 1.09 -12.25
N SER A 256 4.77 0.42 -13.19
CA SER A 256 4.12 -0.36 -14.25
C SER A 256 3.13 -1.42 -13.74
N TRP A 257 3.27 -1.89 -12.50
CA TRP A 257 2.34 -2.83 -11.84
C TRP A 257 1.03 -2.19 -11.36
N GLU A 258 0.92 -0.86 -11.39
CA GLU A 258 -0.33 -0.15 -11.09
C GLU A 258 -1.17 0.13 -12.34
N ARG A 259 -0.67 -0.20 -13.55
CA ARG A 259 -1.43 -0.07 -14.80
C ARG A 259 -2.59 -1.07 -14.85
N THR A 260 -3.65 -0.68 -15.56
CA THR A 260 -4.87 -1.49 -15.76
C THR A 260 -5.10 -1.84 -17.23
N ASP A 261 -4.01 -2.09 -17.95
CA ASP A 261 -3.95 -2.33 -19.40
C ASP A 261 -4.36 -3.75 -19.83
N LYS A 262 -4.58 -4.67 -18.89
CA LYS A 262 -5.09 -6.04 -19.17
C LYS A 262 -6.62 -6.15 -18.99
N VAL A 263 -7.29 -5.06 -18.62
CA VAL A 263 -8.73 -5.04 -18.35
C VAL A 263 -9.56 -5.55 -19.52
N GLN A 264 -9.33 -5.05 -20.74
CA GLN A 264 -10.14 -5.45 -21.90
C GLN A 264 -9.92 -6.92 -22.28
N ALA A 265 -8.69 -7.40 -22.20
CA ALA A 265 -8.37 -8.80 -22.45
C ALA A 265 -9.05 -9.73 -21.43
N LEU A 266 -9.04 -9.36 -20.15
CA LEU A 266 -9.73 -10.10 -19.09
C LEU A 266 -11.24 -10.14 -19.31
N ARG A 267 -11.86 -9.01 -19.64
CA ARG A 267 -13.31 -8.93 -19.88
C ARG A 267 -13.72 -9.80 -21.07
N ALA A 268 -13.01 -9.66 -22.19
CA ALA A 268 -13.26 -10.46 -23.39
C ALA A 268 -13.13 -11.96 -23.10
N ALA A 269 -12.08 -12.38 -22.40
CA ALA A 269 -11.85 -13.79 -22.08
C ALA A 269 -12.86 -14.34 -21.03
N ALA A 270 -13.45 -13.47 -20.22
CA ALA A 270 -14.52 -13.80 -19.27
C ALA A 270 -15.93 -13.72 -19.88
N GLY A 271 -16.08 -13.22 -21.11
CA GLY A 271 -17.39 -13.04 -21.76
C GLY A 271 -18.20 -11.84 -21.23
N LEU A 272 -17.54 -10.75 -20.81
CA LEU A 272 -18.12 -9.52 -20.27
C LEU A 272 -17.87 -8.29 -21.15
#